data_AF-A0A8S3GTD2-F1
#
_entry.id   AF-A0A8S3GTD2-F1
#
_cell.length_a   1.000
_cell.length_b   1.000
_cell.length_c   1.000
_cell.angle_alpha   90.00
_cell.angle_beta   90.00
_cell.angle_gamma   90.00
#
_symmetry.space_group_name_H-M   'P 1'
#
loop_
_entity.id
_entity.type
_entity.pdbx_description
1 polymer ?
#
loop_
_entity_poly.entity_id
_entity_poly.type
_entity_poly.pdbx_seq_one_letter_code
_entity_poly.pdbx_strand_id
1 'polypeptide(L)'
;MSINRIETNKKAKWASCTCSDTSIFLSTRVHGSSILEFSLSATPNLIREWKCPDSCALTEDITSVKYYNEKLLLLIRNYTNKTVRMNLKSAITFDCIWSFQLDIIYTQEKVIRCCSLMNDEWLIADFENQRLIQIAKDGQNKSMLAYNEIP
;
A
#
# COMPACT_ATOMS: atom_id res chain seq x y z
N MET A 1 -25.51 -20.01 -14.84
CA MET A 1 -24.68 -18.97 -14.21
C MET A 1 -25.50 -17.70 -14.14
N SER A 2 -25.99 -17.31 -12.96
CA SER A 2 -26.62 -16.01 -12.75
C SER A 2 -25.53 -14.98 -12.48
N ILE A 3 -25.45 -13.93 -13.31
CA ILE A 3 -24.60 -12.78 -13.00
C ILE A 3 -25.34 -11.97 -11.94
N ASN A 4 -24.82 -11.98 -10.71
CA ASN A 4 -25.37 -11.16 -9.64
C ASN A 4 -25.18 -9.68 -9.99
N ARG A 5 -26.21 -8.88 -9.73
CA ARG A 5 -26.21 -7.44 -10.01
C ARG A 5 -25.18 -6.76 -9.12
N ILE A 6 -24.31 -5.93 -9.71
CA ILE A 6 -23.34 -5.14 -8.95
C ILE A 6 -24.10 -4.10 -8.14
N GLU A 7 -24.07 -4.24 -6.82
CA GLU A 7 -24.60 -3.23 -5.90
C GLU A 7 -23.52 -2.19 -5.61
N THR A 8 -23.86 -0.91 -5.74
CA THR A 8 -22.93 0.20 -5.50
C THR A 8 -23.23 0.78 -4.14
N ASN A 9 -22.31 0.58 -3.18
CA ASN A 9 -22.43 1.22 -1.87
C ASN A 9 -21.97 2.69 -1.93
N LYS A 10 -22.44 3.56 -1.02
CA LYS A 10 -22.20 5.01 -1.08
C LYS A 10 -20.69 5.36 -1.18
N LYS A 11 -20.41 6.35 -2.03
CA LYS A 11 -19.11 6.78 -2.58
C LYS A 11 -18.03 7.11 -1.53
N ALA A 12 -17.29 6.12 -1.05
CA ALA A 12 -15.93 6.37 -0.60
C ALA A 12 -15.00 6.40 -1.84
N LYS A 13 -14.13 7.41 -1.92
CA LYS A 13 -13.08 7.42 -2.95
C LYS A 13 -11.99 6.47 -2.46
N TRP A 14 -11.81 5.35 -3.14
CA TRP A 14 -10.73 4.39 -2.85
C TRP A 14 -9.46 4.76 -3.61
N ALA A 15 -8.30 4.57 -2.98
CA ALA A 15 -6.99 4.79 -3.60
C ALA A 15 -6.37 3.47 -4.07
N SER A 16 -6.39 2.46 -3.22
CA SER A 16 -5.84 1.13 -3.52
C SER A 16 -6.63 0.04 -2.80
N CYS A 17 -6.53 -1.18 -3.33
CA CYS A 17 -7.05 -2.38 -2.68
C CYS A 17 -6.04 -3.53 -2.75
N THR A 18 -6.18 -4.49 -1.83
CA THR A 18 -5.54 -5.81 -1.86
C THR A 18 -6.44 -6.78 -1.10
N CYS A 19 -6.20 -8.09 -1.20
CA CYS A 19 -6.93 -9.07 -0.41
C CYS A 19 -5.99 -10.13 0.17
N SER A 20 -6.42 -10.71 1.29
CA SER A 20 -6.02 -12.03 1.74
C SER A 20 -7.03 -13.06 1.22
N ASP A 21 -6.94 -14.30 1.69
CA ASP A 21 -7.93 -15.34 1.40
C ASP A 21 -9.30 -15.05 2.06
N THR A 22 -9.32 -14.25 3.13
CA THR A 22 -10.51 -14.03 3.97
C THR A 22 -10.97 -12.59 4.02
N SER A 23 -10.14 -11.62 3.62
CA SER A 23 -10.40 -10.21 3.80
C SER A 23 -9.99 -9.36 2.60
N ILE A 24 -10.71 -8.27 2.33
CA ILE A 24 -10.31 -7.18 1.44
C ILE A 24 -9.81 -6.03 2.28
N PHE A 25 -8.66 -5.47 1.93
CA PHE A 25 -8.12 -4.25 2.51
C PHE A 25 -8.23 -3.11 1.49
N LEU A 26 -8.83 -1.99 1.91
CA LEU A 26 -9.04 -0.81 1.07
C LEU A 26 -8.38 0.42 1.71
N SER A 27 -7.65 1.22 0.93
CA SER A 27 -7.22 2.56 1.36
C SER A 27 -8.16 3.65 0.84
N THR A 28 -8.45 4.65 1.68
CA THR A 28 -9.20 5.83 1.24
C THR A 28 -8.30 6.81 0.48
N ARG A 29 -8.87 7.52 -0.50
CA ARG A 29 -8.19 8.52 -1.35
C ARG A 29 -8.37 9.93 -0.80
N VAL A 30 -7.87 10.15 0.40
CA VAL A 30 -7.87 11.43 1.13
C VAL A 30 -6.58 11.58 1.93
N HIS A 31 -6.21 12.82 2.28
CA HIS A 31 -5.15 13.05 3.28
C HIS A 31 -5.56 12.49 4.64
N GLY A 32 -4.60 11.93 5.38
CA GLY A 32 -4.90 11.10 6.55
C GLY A 32 -5.64 9.82 6.17
N SER A 33 -5.25 9.18 5.07
CA SER A 33 -5.91 7.99 4.52
C SER A 33 -6.12 6.90 5.59
N SER A 34 -7.30 6.29 5.59
CA SER A 34 -7.61 5.11 6.42
C SER A 34 -7.33 3.82 5.65
N ILE A 35 -7.08 2.73 6.38
CA ILE A 35 -7.19 1.36 5.87
C ILE A 35 -8.44 0.72 6.45
N LEU A 36 -9.28 0.13 5.60
CA LEU A 36 -10.47 -0.61 6.00
C LEU A 36 -10.30 -2.08 5.64
N GLU A 37 -10.64 -2.97 6.56
CA GLU A 37 -10.70 -4.41 6.35
C GLU A 37 -12.16 -4.85 6.24
N PHE A 38 -12.51 -5.53 5.15
CA PHE A 38 -13.81 -6.13 4.94
C PHE A 38 -13.69 -7.65 4.84
N SER A 39 -14.69 -8.40 5.30
CA SER A 39 -14.74 -9.85 5.10
C SER A 39 -14.99 -10.20 3.63
N LEU A 40 -14.35 -11.26 3.12
CA LEU A 40 -14.64 -11.89 1.83
C LEU A 40 -15.77 -12.92 1.91
N SER A 41 -16.81 -12.63 2.68
CA SER A 41 -18.05 -13.43 2.72
C SER A 41 -18.99 -13.04 1.58
N ALA A 42 -20.04 -13.84 1.35
CA ALA A 42 -21.07 -13.56 0.34
C ALA A 42 -21.63 -12.12 0.41
N THR A 43 -21.69 -11.57 1.63
CA THR A 43 -21.90 -10.15 1.89
C THR A 43 -20.66 -9.59 2.60
N PRO A 44 -19.89 -8.68 1.97
CA PRO A 44 -18.75 -8.05 2.62
C PRO A 44 -19.20 -7.17 3.79
N ASN A 45 -18.66 -7.44 4.98
CA ASN A 45 -18.91 -6.63 6.17
C ASN A 45 -17.62 -5.98 6.62
N LEU A 46 -17.69 -4.73 7.10
CA LEU A 46 -16.54 -4.03 7.67
C LEU A 46 -16.12 -4.76 8.97
N ILE A 47 -14.91 -5.29 8.98
CA ILE A 47 -14.30 -5.94 10.15
C ILE A 47 -13.65 -4.86 11.02
N ARG A 48 -12.78 -4.04 10.43
CA ARG A 48 -11.97 -3.02 11.14
C ARG A 48 -11.68 -1.82 10.24
N GLU A 49 -11.39 -0.70 10.88
CA GLU A 49 -10.89 0.51 10.22
C GLU A 49 -9.73 1.10 11.05
N TRP A 50 -8.58 1.28 10.41
CA TRP A 50 -7.44 2.02 10.95
C TRP A 50 -7.43 3.41 10.35
N LYS A 51 -7.63 4.42 11.20
CA LYS A 51 -7.65 5.84 10.82
C LYS A 51 -6.30 6.50 11.13
N CYS A 52 -6.10 7.72 10.66
CA CYS A 52 -5.04 8.58 11.16
C CYS A 52 -5.17 8.75 12.70
N PRO A 53 -4.07 8.64 13.48
CA PRO A 53 -2.67 8.53 13.06
C PRO A 53 -2.14 7.10 12.87
N ASP A 54 -2.94 6.07 13.14
CA ASP A 54 -2.49 4.66 13.12
C ASP A 54 -2.13 4.17 11.71
N SER A 55 -2.86 4.65 10.70
CA SER A 55 -2.64 4.36 9.28
C SER A 55 -1.51 5.20 8.68
N CYS A 56 -1.68 6.52 8.65
CA CYS A 56 -0.70 7.51 8.24
C CYS A 56 -1.01 8.87 8.92
N ALA A 57 -0.09 9.82 8.81
CA ALA A 57 -0.29 11.16 9.34
C ALA A 57 -1.33 11.95 8.51
N LEU A 58 -1.87 13.03 9.08
CA LEU A 58 -2.82 13.93 8.41
C LEU A 58 -2.26 14.55 7.12
N THR A 59 -0.94 14.73 7.04
CA THR A 59 -0.26 15.30 5.87
C THR A 59 0.13 14.25 4.83
N GLU A 60 -0.31 13.01 5.02
CA GLU A 60 0.07 11.87 4.20
C GLU A 60 -1.14 11.24 3.51
N ASP A 61 -0.90 10.52 2.42
CA ASP A 61 -1.88 9.63 1.81
C ASP A 61 -1.30 8.23 1.52
N ILE A 62 -2.18 7.23 1.51
CA ILE A 62 -1.81 5.84 1.21
C ILE A 62 -2.17 5.55 -0.24
N THR A 63 -1.15 5.51 -1.08
CA THR A 63 -1.29 5.35 -2.54
C THR A 63 -1.28 3.91 -3.01
N SER A 64 -0.70 3.01 -2.22
CA SER A 64 -0.74 1.58 -2.50
C SER A 64 -0.80 0.76 -1.22
N VAL A 65 -1.55 -0.33 -1.28
CA VAL A 65 -1.65 -1.34 -0.23
C VAL A 65 -1.41 -2.69 -0.89
N LYS A 66 -0.52 -3.50 -0.32
CA LYS A 66 -0.24 -4.87 -0.77
C LYS A 66 -0.24 -5.82 0.40
N TYR A 67 -1.02 -6.90 0.28
CA TYR A 67 -1.05 -7.99 1.25
C TYR A 67 -0.13 -9.11 0.79
N TYR A 68 0.69 -9.62 1.71
CA TYR A 68 1.45 -10.84 1.51
C TYR A 68 1.81 -11.45 2.85
N ASN A 69 1.51 -12.75 3.03
CA ASN A 69 1.92 -13.53 4.20
C ASN A 69 1.63 -12.82 5.53
N GLU A 70 0.35 -12.49 5.76
CA GLU A 70 -0.14 -11.78 6.96
C GLU A 70 0.44 -10.39 7.21
N LYS A 71 1.07 -9.78 6.19
CA LYS A 71 1.63 -8.44 6.26
C LYS A 71 0.97 -7.52 5.25
N LEU A 72 0.84 -6.25 5.62
CA LEU A 72 0.38 -5.18 4.76
C LEU A 72 1.53 -4.22 4.51
N LEU A 73 1.96 -4.13 3.25
CA LEU A 73 2.86 -3.09 2.79
C LEU A 73 2.04 -1.87 2.37
N LEU A 74 2.30 -0.73 2.98
CA LEU A 74 1.70 0.55 2.68
C LEU A 74 2.74 1.45 2.00
N LEU A 75 2.39 2.01 0.85
CA LEU A 75 3.15 3.07 0.21
C LEU A 75 2.52 4.42 0.55
N ILE A 76 3.23 5.22 1.34
CA ILE A 76 2.73 6.44 1.96
C ILE A 76 3.49 7.62 1.37
N ARG A 77 2.76 8.63 0.89
CA ARG A 77 3.37 9.88 0.40
C ARG A 77 3.04 11.01 1.35
N ASN A 78 3.99 11.91 1.54
CA ASN A 78 3.79 13.12 2.33
C ASN A 78 3.85 14.32 1.38
N TYR A 79 2.77 15.11 1.34
CA TYR A 79 2.69 16.22 0.40
C TYR A 79 3.50 17.44 0.83
N THR A 80 3.80 17.56 2.14
CA THR A 80 4.42 18.75 2.75
C THR A 80 5.92 18.74 2.52
N ASN A 81 6.58 17.62 2.82
CA ASN A 81 8.02 17.44 2.66
C ASN A 81 8.40 16.72 1.34
N LYS A 82 7.40 16.33 0.52
CA LYS A 82 7.58 15.60 -0.74
C LYS A 82 8.29 14.26 -0.59
N THR A 83 8.13 13.59 0.54
CA THR A 83 8.76 12.29 0.78
C THR A 83 7.82 11.13 0.47
N VAL A 84 8.41 9.97 0.17
CA VAL A 84 7.68 8.70 0.04
C VAL A 84 8.28 7.69 1.00
N ARG A 85 7.45 7.05 1.81
CA ARG A 85 7.89 5.99 2.73
C ARG A 85 7.07 4.73 2.54
N MET A 86 7.68 3.62 2.90
CA MET A 86 7.06 2.31 2.92
C MET A 86 6.94 1.83 4.35
N ASN A 87 5.79 1.29 4.70
CA ASN A 87 5.55 0.70 6.00
C ASN A 87 5.07 -0.71 5.80
N LEU A 88 5.82 -1.66 6.34
CA LEU A 88 5.34 -3.03 6.46
C LEU A 88 4.70 -3.18 7.84
N LYS A 89 3.42 -3.49 7.86
CA LYS A 89 2.64 -3.68 9.08
C LYS A 89 2.14 -5.12 9.18
N SER A 90 1.94 -5.60 10.39
CA SER A 90 1.16 -6.81 10.64
C SER A 90 -0.28 -6.59 10.14
N ALA A 91 -0.84 -7.49 9.34
CA ALA A 91 -2.24 -7.38 8.92
C ALA A 91 -3.22 -7.61 10.08
N ILE A 92 -2.78 -8.32 11.12
CA ILE A 92 -3.60 -8.73 12.26
C ILE A 92 -3.64 -7.65 13.33
N THR A 93 -2.46 -7.15 13.73
CA THR A 93 -2.32 -6.16 14.82
C THR A 93 -2.12 -4.74 14.31
N PHE A 94 -1.72 -4.58 13.05
CA PHE A 94 -1.40 -3.29 12.43
C PHE A 94 -0.16 -2.58 12.98
N ASP A 95 0.59 -3.27 13.83
CA ASP A 95 1.90 -2.84 14.32
C ASP A 95 2.91 -2.72 13.17
N CYS A 96 3.74 -1.70 13.24
CA CYS A 96 4.82 -1.49 12.27
C CYS A 96 5.92 -2.52 12.50
N ILE A 97 6.18 -3.35 11.51
CA ILE A 97 7.32 -4.29 11.49
C ILE A 97 8.59 -3.53 11.12
N TRP A 98 8.52 -2.76 10.03
CA TRP A 98 9.59 -1.82 9.64
C TRP A 98 9.05 -0.69 8.79
N SER A 99 9.84 0.39 8.74
CA SER A 99 9.59 1.56 7.90
C SER A 99 10.84 1.90 7.10
N PHE A 100 10.68 2.12 5.80
CA PHE A 100 11.77 2.48 4.89
C PHE A 100 11.43 3.79 4.17
N GLN A 101 12.31 4.78 4.30
CA GLN A 101 12.19 6.06 3.62
C GLN A 101 12.84 5.95 2.25
N LEU A 102 12.07 6.17 1.18
CA LEU A 102 12.63 6.22 -0.16
C LEU A 102 13.28 7.59 -0.37
N ASP A 103 14.46 7.59 -0.97
CA ASP A 103 15.16 8.76 -1.52
C ASP A 103 14.50 9.20 -2.84
N ILE A 104 13.18 9.41 -2.80
CA ILE A 104 12.38 9.88 -3.92
C ILE A 104 11.76 11.20 -3.53
N ILE A 105 11.99 12.23 -4.35
CA ILE A 105 11.25 13.48 -4.28
C ILE A 105 9.95 13.26 -5.02
N TYR A 106 8.86 13.18 -4.28
CA TYR A 106 7.55 12.94 -4.86
C TYR A 106 7.13 14.06 -5.82
N THR A 107 6.99 13.71 -7.10
CA THR A 107 6.28 14.49 -8.11
C THR A 107 4.91 13.85 -8.37
N GLN A 108 3.87 14.64 -8.61
CA GLN A 108 2.52 14.11 -8.85
C GLN A 108 2.40 13.30 -10.16
N GLU A 109 3.41 13.40 -11.03
CA GLU A 109 3.36 12.91 -12.41
C GLU A 109 3.72 11.43 -12.53
N LYS A 110 4.62 10.94 -11.66
CA LYS A 110 5.15 9.59 -11.78
C LYS A 110 4.65 8.66 -10.67
N VAL A 111 4.35 7.44 -11.08
CA VAL A 111 3.81 6.42 -10.20
C VAL A 111 4.96 5.73 -9.46
N ILE A 112 4.69 5.18 -8.28
CA ILE A 112 5.58 4.22 -7.64
C ILE A 112 4.73 2.97 -7.46
N ARG A 113 5.26 1.82 -7.89
CA ARG A 113 4.56 0.53 -7.78
C ARG A 113 5.37 -0.40 -6.90
N CYS A 114 4.69 -1.32 -6.24
CA CYS A 114 5.34 -2.37 -5.48
C CYS A 114 4.62 -3.70 -5.64
N CYS A 115 5.37 -4.78 -5.48
CA CYS A 115 4.88 -6.15 -5.37
C CYS A 115 5.75 -6.92 -4.37
N SER A 116 5.18 -7.98 -3.80
CA SER A 116 5.95 -8.95 -3.03
C SER A 116 6.77 -9.85 -3.96
N LEU A 117 7.90 -10.30 -3.45
CA LEU A 117 8.74 -11.34 -4.02
C LEU A 117 8.73 -12.57 -3.08
N MET A 118 9.37 -13.65 -3.53
CA MET A 118 9.63 -14.80 -2.66
C MET A 118 10.45 -14.40 -1.42
N ASN A 119 10.34 -15.16 -0.33
CA ASN A 119 11.09 -14.96 0.92
C ASN A 119 10.80 -13.65 1.67
N ASP A 120 9.55 -13.16 1.62
CA ASP A 120 9.11 -11.93 2.30
C ASP A 120 9.85 -10.65 1.85
N GLU A 121 10.40 -10.67 0.63
CA GLU A 121 11.04 -9.51 0.02
C GLU A 121 10.03 -8.69 -0.80
N TRP A 122 10.41 -7.46 -1.12
CA TRP A 122 9.56 -6.54 -1.88
C TRP A 122 10.34 -5.93 -3.03
N LEU A 123 9.67 -5.77 -4.17
CA LEU A 123 10.22 -5.04 -5.32
C LEU A 123 9.45 -3.74 -5.47
N ILE A 124 10.19 -2.65 -5.68
CA ILE A 124 9.65 -1.32 -5.92
C ILE A 124 10.08 -0.89 -7.31
N ALA A 125 9.12 -0.46 -8.13
CA ALA A 125 9.40 0.27 -9.34
C ALA A 125 9.26 1.77 -9.06
N ASP A 126 10.41 2.43 -9.05
CA ASP A 126 10.56 3.88 -8.93
C ASP A 126 10.74 4.46 -10.34
N PHE A 127 9.62 4.91 -10.93
CA PHE A 127 9.62 5.55 -12.25
C PHE A 127 10.25 6.95 -12.22
N GLU A 128 10.37 7.58 -11.05
CA GLU A 128 11.00 8.90 -10.93
C GLU A 128 12.48 8.82 -11.24
N ASN A 129 13.18 7.94 -10.52
CA ASN A 129 14.62 7.74 -10.67
C ASN A 129 14.99 6.60 -11.63
N GLN A 130 14.02 6.07 -12.38
CA GLN A 130 14.20 4.99 -13.35
C GLN A 130 14.96 3.79 -12.78
N ARG A 131 14.48 3.27 -11.64
CA ARG A 131 15.13 2.16 -10.95
C ARG A 131 14.14 1.18 -10.34
N LEU A 132 14.62 -0.04 -10.18
CA LEU A 132 14.01 -1.07 -9.37
C LEU A 132 14.77 -1.18 -8.06
N ILE A 133 14.06 -1.24 -6.94
CA ILE A 133 14.65 -1.37 -5.62
C ILE A 133 14.11 -2.64 -4.98
N GLN A 134 14.99 -3.56 -4.63
CA GLN A 134 14.66 -4.75 -3.87
C GLN A 134 14.87 -4.48 -2.38
N ILE A 135 13.81 -4.66 -1.61
CA ILE A 135 13.82 -4.54 -0.15
C ILE A 135 13.82 -5.94 0.46
N ALA A 136 14.78 -6.19 1.33
CA ALA A 136 14.87 -7.42 2.10
C ALA A 136 13.76 -7.53 3.14
N LYS A 137 13.58 -8.74 3.70
CA LYS A 137 12.56 -9.03 4.72
C LYS A 137 12.62 -8.13 5.96
N ASP A 138 13.80 -7.60 6.28
CA ASP A 138 14.07 -6.74 7.43
C ASP A 138 13.93 -5.23 7.11
N GLY A 139 13.51 -4.89 5.89
CA GLY A 139 13.33 -3.51 5.45
C GLY A 139 14.59 -2.85 4.93
N GLN A 140 15.73 -3.55 4.83
CA GLN A 140 16.96 -3.01 4.26
C GLN A 140 16.95 -3.07 2.73
N ASN A 141 17.61 -2.10 2.09
CA ASN A 141 17.88 -2.17 0.66
C ASN A 141 18.84 -3.32 0.38
N LYS A 142 18.38 -4.29 -0.41
CA LYS A 142 19.17 -5.45 -0.81
C LYS A 142 19.90 -5.23 -2.13
N SER A 143 19.20 -4.64 -3.09
CA SER A 143 19.76 -4.36 -4.42
C SER A 143 18.97 -3.25 -5.11
N MET A 144 19.65 -2.58 -6.05
CA MET A 144 19.07 -1.53 -6.86
C MET A 144 19.53 -1.69 -8.31
N LEU A 145 18.59 -1.65 -9.25
CA LEU A 145 18.84 -1.81 -10.67
C LEU A 145 18.27 -0.61 -11.42
N ALA A 146 19.12 0.16 -12.09
CA ALA A 146 18.66 1.22 -12.98
C ALA A 146 18.13 0.63 -14.30
N TYR A 147 17.18 1.31 -14.91
CA TYR A 147 16.71 1.03 -16.26
C TYR A 147 16.66 2.33 -17.08
N ASN A 148 16.82 2.23 -18.40
CA ASN A 148 16.85 3.41 -19.28
C ASN A 148 15.48 3.75 -19.87
N GLU A 149 14.54 2.80 -19.85
CA GLU A 149 13.20 2.95 -20.38
C GLU A 149 12.20 2.46 -19.34
N ILE A 150 11.12 3.23 -19.12
CA ILE A 150 10.02 2.85 -18.24
C ILE A 150 9.39 1.57 -18.80
N PRO A 151 9.42 0.45 -18.04
CA PRO A 151 8.76 -0.80 -18.45
C PRO A 151 7.24 -0.68 -18.62
#